data_AF-A0A0M1JTY3-F1
#
_entry.id   AF-A0A0M1JTY3-F1
#
_cell.length_a   1.000
_cell.length_b   1.000
_cell.length_c   1.000
_cell.angle_alpha   90.00
_cell.angle_beta   90.00
_cell.angle_gamma   90.00
#
_symmetry.space_group_name_H-M   'P 1'
#
loop_
_entity.id
_entity.type
_entity.pdbx_description
1 polymer ?
#
loop_
_entity_poly.entity_id
_entity_poly.type
_entity_poly.pdbx_seq_one_letter_code
_entity_poly.pdbx_strand_id
1 'polypeptide(L)' 'TAIAALVRILETTDNEDTRWQAAYCLGEIGQGNETALAALVKVIATTDNENTRWQAAYCLGEIAQSNETAIAALV' A
#
# COMPACT_ATOMS: atom_id res chain seq x y z
N THR A 1 9.52 10.57 7.10
CA THR A 1 10.25 9.49 6.37
C THR A 1 9.68 9.36 4.97
N ALA A 2 10.35 8.65 4.07
CA ALA A 2 9.82 8.41 2.71
C ALA A 2 8.44 7.73 2.75
N ILE A 3 8.24 6.74 3.63
CA ILE A 3 6.94 6.08 3.85
C ILE A 3 5.85 7.09 4.20
N ALA A 4 6.07 7.96 5.20
CA ALA A 4 5.07 8.94 5.60
C ALA A 4 4.71 9.93 4.48
N ALA A 5 5.66 10.27 3.61
CA ALA A 5 5.41 11.12 2.45
C ALA A 5 4.55 10.40 1.40
N LEU A 6 4.84 9.13 1.10
CA LEU A 6 4.04 8.33 0.18
C LEU A 6 2.62 8.08 0.70
N VAL A 7 2.46 7.83 1.99
CA VAL A 7 1.14 7.71 2.63
C VAL A 7 0.34 8.99 2.46
N ARG A 8 0.97 10.16 2.71
CA ARG A 8 0.30 11.44 2.49
C ARG A 8 -0.14 11.61 1.04
N ILE A 9 0.70 11.24 0.08
CA ILE A 9 0.35 11.29 -1.35
C ILE A 9 -0.88 10.42 -1.64
N LEU A 10 -0.91 9.18 -1.14
CA LEU A 10 -2.07 8.28 -1.32
C LEU A 10 -3.37 8.87 -0.76
N GLU A 11 -3.30 9.63 0.34
CA GLU A 11 -4.47 10.21 0.98
C GLU A 11 -4.96 11.51 0.33
N THR A 12 -4.09 12.25 -0.35
CA THR A 12 -4.42 13.59 -0.88
C THR A 12 -4.51 13.66 -2.40
N THR A 13 -4.02 12.64 -3.12
CA THR A 13 -4.03 12.66 -4.59
C THR A 13 -5.37 12.23 -5.16
N ASP A 14 -5.88 13.03 -6.11
CA ASP A 14 -7.02 12.67 -6.97
C ASP A 14 -6.56 12.05 -8.30
N ASN A 15 -5.25 12.03 -8.57
CA ASN A 15 -4.68 11.43 -9.76
C ASN A 15 -4.36 9.94 -9.51
N GLU A 16 -5.03 9.05 -10.23
CA GLU A 16 -4.89 7.61 -10.05
C GLU A 16 -3.50 7.07 -10.47
N ASP A 17 -2.85 7.65 -11.48
CA ASP A 17 -1.48 7.23 -11.84
C ASP A 17 -0.49 7.55 -10.71
N THR A 18 -0.66 8.72 -10.08
CA THR A 18 0.12 9.12 -8.90
C THR A 18 -0.17 8.21 -7.72
N ARG A 19 -1.44 7.82 -7.52
CA ARG A 19 -1.85 6.88 -6.49
C ARG A 19 -1.23 5.50 -6.71
N TRP A 20 -1.27 5.01 -7.94
CA TRP A 20 -0.65 3.75 -8.36
C TRP A 20 0.87 3.76 -8.10
N GLN A 21 1.56 4.82 -8.52
CA GLN A 21 3.01 4.96 -8.29
C GLN A 21 3.36 5.01 -6.80
N ALA A 22 2.58 5.74 -6.01
CA ALA A 22 2.81 5.82 -4.58
C ALA A 22 2.59 4.46 -3.87
N ALA A 23 1.58 3.69 -4.30
CA ALA A 23 1.34 2.34 -3.81
C ALA A 23 2.50 1.39 -4.18
N TYR A 24 2.97 1.46 -5.43
CA TYR A 24 4.14 0.70 -5.90
C TYR A 24 5.39 1.01 -5.07
N CYS A 25 5.76 2.29 -4.93
CA CYS A 25 6.90 2.70 -4.13
C CYS A 25 6.78 2.28 -2.66
N LEU A 26 5.56 2.26 -2.09
CA LEU A 26 5.33 1.75 -0.74
C LEU A 26 5.56 0.24 -0.63
N GLY A 27 5.27 -0.54 -1.67
CA GLY A 27 5.61 -1.96 -1.73
C GLY A 27 7.13 -2.19 -1.66
N GLU A 28 7.89 -1.41 -2.42
CA GLU A 28 9.35 -1.53 -2.50
C GLU A 28 10.05 -1.19 -1.17
N ILE A 29 9.60 -0.14 -0.47
CA ILE A 29 10.31 0.38 0.73
C ILE A 29 9.60 0.07 2.06
N GLY A 30 8.37 -0.44 2.01
CA GLY A 30 7.48 -0.61 3.15
C GLY A 30 7.53 -2.00 3.80
N GLN A 31 8.54 -2.81 3.49
CA GLN A 31 8.71 -4.17 4.02
C GLN A 31 8.65 -4.19 5.56
N GLY A 32 7.72 -4.98 6.11
CA GLY A 32 7.50 -5.07 7.56
C GLY A 32 6.95 -3.80 8.22
N ASN A 33 6.62 -2.75 7.47
CA ASN A 33 6.14 -1.48 8.01
C ASN A 33 4.61 -1.46 8.14
N GLU A 34 4.10 -1.41 9.37
CA GLU A 34 2.66 -1.39 9.66
C GLU A 34 1.94 -0.19 9.04
N THR A 35 2.58 0.97 8.94
CA THR A 35 1.99 2.16 8.31
C THR A 35 1.82 1.97 6.81
N ALA A 36 2.81 1.36 6.13
CA ALA A 36 2.69 1.01 4.71
C ALA A 36 1.57 -0.02 4.49
N LEU A 37 1.49 -1.04 5.36
CA LEU A 37 0.44 -2.05 5.37
C LEU A 37 -0.96 -1.42 5.46
N ALA A 38 -1.18 -0.58 6.46
CA ALA A 38 -2.46 0.10 6.66
C ALA A 38 -2.81 1.01 5.46
N ALA A 39 -1.83 1.71 4.90
CA ALA A 39 -2.06 2.60 3.75
C ALA A 39 -2.46 1.81 2.49
N LEU A 40 -1.80 0.69 2.19
CA LEU A 40 -2.14 -0.15 1.04
C LEU A 40 -3.54 -0.77 1.20
N VAL A 41 -3.90 -1.25 2.40
CA VAL A 41 -5.26 -1.74 2.70
C VAL A 41 -6.32 -0.65 2.44
N LYS A 42 -6.05 0.58 2.89
CA LYS A 42 -6.94 1.72 2.64
C LYS A 42 -7.11 1.97 1.15
N VAL A 43 -6.03 1.99 0.36
CA VAL A 43 -6.11 2.15 -1.10
C VAL A 43 -6.98 1.08 -1.74
N ILE A 44 -6.79 -0.20 -1.38
CA ILE A 44 -7.58 -1.31 -1.90
C ILE A 44 -9.08 -1.10 -1.64
N ALA A 45 -9.43 -0.59 -0.45
CA ALA A 45 -10.81 -0.39 -0.03
C ALA A 45 -11.47 0.84 -0.67
N THR A 46 -10.71 1.88 -1.03
CA THR A 46 -11.26 3.19 -1.40
C THR A 46 -11.03 3.60 -2.85
N THR A 47 -10.11 2.99 -3.59
CA THR A 47 -9.90 3.36 -5.00
C THR A 47 -10.94 2.71 -5.91
N ASP A 48 -11.51 3.49 -6.83
CA ASP A 48 -12.38 2.99 -7.91
C ASP A 48 -11.58 2.52 -9.14
N ASN A 49 -10.26 2.73 -9.16
CA ASN A 49 -9.40 2.31 -10.25
C ASN A 49 -8.89 0.87 -10.04
N GLU A 50 -9.23 -0.02 -10.96
CA GLU A 50 -8.86 -1.44 -10.88
C GLU A 50 -7.34 -1.68 -10.91
N ASN A 51 -6.58 -0.92 -11.70
CA ASN A 51 -5.13 -1.05 -11.77
C ASN A 51 -4.47 -0.62 -10.45
N THR A 52 -4.92 0.51 -9.88
CA THR A 52 -4.47 0.98 -8.56
C THR A 52 -4.80 -0.05 -7.48
N ARG A 53 -6.01 -0.62 -7.51
CA ARG A 53 -6.44 -1.64 -6.55
C ARG A 53 -5.59 -2.91 -6.65
N TRP A 54 -5.35 -3.39 -7.88
CA TRP A 54 -4.52 -4.56 -8.12
C TRP A 54 -3.08 -4.34 -7.65
N GLN A 55 -2.48 -3.19 -7.96
CA GLN A 55 -1.12 -2.86 -7.53
C GLN A 55 -1.00 -2.79 -6.01
N ALA A 56 -1.96 -2.14 -5.35
CA ALA A 56 -1.96 -2.05 -3.89
C ALA A 56 -2.08 -3.44 -3.24
N ALA A 57 -2.90 -4.33 -3.79
CA ALA A 57 -3.03 -5.71 -3.33
C ALA A 57 -1.75 -6.54 -3.56
N TYR A 58 -1.11 -6.36 -4.72
CA TYR A 58 0.17 -6.99 -5.03
C TYR A 58 1.25 -6.56 -4.02
N CYS A 59 1.44 -5.25 -3.83
CA CYS A 59 2.40 -4.70 -2.89
C CYS A 59 2.09 -5.11 -1.44
N LEU A 60 0.81 -5.21 -1.07
CA LEU A 60 0.41 -5.69 0.25
C LEU A 60 0.89 -7.12 0.49
N GLY A 61 0.76 -8.01 -0.50
CA GLY A 61 1.30 -9.36 -0.44
C GLY A 61 2.82 -9.40 -0.26
N GLU A 62 3.54 -8.55 -0.99
CA GLU A 62 5.01 -8.46 -0.87
C GLU A 62 5.46 -7.94 0.49
N ILE A 63 4.84 -6.90 1.03
CA ILE A 63 5.26 -6.35 2.33
C ILE A 63 4.78 -7.17 3.52
N ALA A 64 3.69 -7.92 3.37
CA ALA A 64 3.16 -8.82 4.40
C ALA A 64 3.96 -10.13 4.49
N GLN A 65 4.60 -10.60 3.41
CA GLN A 65 5.48 -11.77 3.45
C GLN A 65 6.67 -11.60 4.40
N SER A 66 7.09 -10.36 4.65
CA SER A 66 8.14 -10.04 5.61
C SER A 66 7.63 -9.79 7.04
N ASN A 67 6.33 -9.96 7.31
CA ASN A 67 5.72 -9.72 8.61
C ASN A 67 4.85 -10.91 9.04
N GLU A 68 5.42 -11.82 9.83
CA GLU A 68 4.71 -12.98 10.41
C GLU A 68 3.38 -12.57 11.09
N THR A 69 3.32 -11.37 11.66
CA THR A 69 2.11 -10.80 12.30
C THR A 69 0.97 -10.54 11.31
N ALA A 70 1.29 -10.11 10.09
CA ALA A 70 0.29 -9.84 9.05
C ALA A 70 -0.28 -11.15 8.46
N ILE A 71 0.56 -12.17 8.34
CA ILE A 71 0.13 -13.53 7.94
C ILE A 71 -0.79 -14.13 9.01
N ALA A 72 -0.46 -13.95 10.28
CA ALA A 72 -1.26 -14.46 11.40
C ALA A 72 -2.66 -13.80 11.51
N ALA A 73 -2.85 -12.59 10.99
CA ALA A 73 -4.14 -11.91 10.99
C ALA A 73 -5.09 -12.39 9.87
N LEU A 74 -4.61 -13.18 8.91
CA LEU A 74 -5.37 -13.70 7.78
C LEU A 74 -5.88 -15.15 7.98
N VAL A 75 -5.56 -15.80 9.11
CA VAL A 75 -5.99 -17.16 9.49
C VAL A 75 -6.82 -17.08 10.77
#